data_AF-A0A3B0TXK2-F1
#
_entry.id   AF-A0A3B0TXK2-F1
#
_cell.length_a   1.000
_cell.length_b   1.000
_cell.length_c   1.000
_cell.angle_alpha   90.00
_cell.angle_beta   90.00
_cell.angle_gamma   90.00
#
_symmetry.space_group_name_H-M   'P 1'
#
loop_
_entity.id
_entity.type
_entity.pdbx_description
1 polymer ?
#
loop_
_entity_poly.entity_id
_entity_poly.type
_entity_poly.pdbx_seq_one_letter_code
_entity_poly.pdbx_strand_id
1 'polypeptide(L)'
;MKKLLFLSLVQCSIAIYAQSGTEVYLFDLKIKNDTVSYNLTNVSNNKGYDNQPSFYDDQTIIFSATRNQQTDIAKYDVATGSISWVTDTSVGSEYSPLKIPNKNEISSIRLDTTGLQRLYRYDISTGKSKELLKDLKVGYHVWYKKNILVSTVLVDDRMDLIVSNLKDKTNHTAQKNVGRSLYKIPNTELISYISKENENWLIKSMNPISGEIKEIVTLPKETEDMCWMADGTILAPKNNIILKFNPKTDKKWKVLHRFKEKEIYKISRMAISPTGNRMVIVSEDPPAIVVQKQVDSFNEGNLEAFISCYSEDVLVQNFPNDTSYIGKMKMEKGYQRFMANNPGAKVEVVKRIVIGNKVIDEEMVMISGKTHQQVALYEIDNGAIISMTFIHDKRVSVNPEVIVQKQLDAYNARDIEAFLDTYSNNVVVCNFPNKMQFKGIAKMRSSYSDFFKSTPDLNCIIKNRIIIGNKVIDEEYLTVNGVNFNAVAIYEVENGKIAKVTFLK
;
A
#
# COMPACT_ATOMS: atom_id res chain seq x y z
N MET A 1 19.59 -16.58 38.92
CA MET A 1 18.83 -16.96 37.71
C MET A 1 17.40 -16.46 37.83
N LYS A 2 17.12 -15.25 37.33
CA LYS A 2 15.77 -14.71 37.17
C LYS A 2 15.68 -14.23 35.73
N LYS A 3 14.97 -14.98 34.88
CA LYS A 3 14.62 -14.55 33.52
C LYS A 3 13.47 -13.55 33.66
N LEU A 4 13.74 -12.28 33.40
CA LEU A 4 12.69 -11.30 33.11
C LEU A 4 12.09 -11.69 31.75
N LEU A 5 10.83 -12.12 31.76
CA LEU A 5 10.00 -12.09 30.56
C LEU A 5 9.64 -10.63 30.28
N PHE A 6 10.21 -10.08 29.22
CA PHE A 6 9.74 -8.84 28.62
C PHE A 6 8.38 -9.13 27.98
N LEU A 7 7.30 -8.75 28.66
CA LEU A 7 5.95 -8.78 28.12
C LEU A 7 5.82 -7.56 27.19
N SER A 8 6.04 -7.76 25.89
CA SER A 8 5.71 -6.75 24.88
C SER A 8 4.20 -6.73 24.69
N LEU A 9 3.51 -5.91 25.49
CA LEU A 9 2.12 -5.51 25.25
C LEU A 9 2.08 -4.62 24.00
N VAL A 10 2.00 -5.23 22.82
CA VAL A 10 1.53 -4.54 21.62
C VAL A 10 0.02 -4.47 21.74
N GLN A 11 -0.49 -3.40 22.36
CA GLN A 11 -1.89 -3.05 22.21
C GLN A 11 -2.12 -2.75 20.73
N CYS A 12 -2.90 -3.59 20.06
CA CYS A 12 -3.55 -3.25 18.80
C CYS A 12 -4.67 -2.23 19.09
N SER A 13 -4.28 -1.08 19.63
CA SER A 13 -5.02 0.15 19.39
C SER A 13 -4.92 0.36 17.89
N ILE A 14 -6.04 0.58 17.20
CA ILE A 14 -5.97 1.26 15.91
C ILE A 14 -5.27 2.58 16.23
N ALA A 15 -3.99 2.65 15.95
CA ALA A 15 -3.18 3.83 16.15
C ALA A 15 -3.87 4.96 15.36
N ILE A 16 -4.42 5.94 16.08
CA ILE A 16 -5.05 7.16 15.55
C ILE A 16 -3.93 8.11 15.11
N TYR A 17 -3.02 7.62 14.26
CA TYR A 17 -1.88 8.38 13.76
C TYR A 17 -1.87 8.26 12.25
N ALA A 18 -1.97 9.43 11.59
CA ALA A 18 -1.86 9.67 10.14
C ALA A 18 -1.94 8.39 9.30
N GLN A 19 -3.15 7.85 9.14
CA GLN A 19 -3.37 6.79 8.16
C GLN A 19 -2.94 7.33 6.80
N SER A 20 -2.21 6.50 6.04
CA SER A 20 -1.74 6.78 4.69
C SER A 20 -2.78 7.55 3.88
N GLY A 21 -2.33 8.50 3.07
CA GLY A 21 -3.20 9.07 2.05
C GLY A 21 -3.73 7.94 1.17
N THR A 22 -5.05 7.85 1.10
CA THR A 22 -5.74 6.92 0.20
C THR A 22 -6.79 7.70 -0.54
N GLU A 23 -6.98 7.37 -1.81
CA GLU A 23 -7.96 8.03 -2.66
C GLU A 23 -9.00 7.02 -3.15
N VAL A 24 -10.25 7.47 -3.20
CA VAL A 24 -11.41 6.71 -3.64
C VAL A 24 -11.63 7.00 -5.12
N TYR A 25 -11.56 5.97 -5.97
CA TYR A 25 -11.79 6.09 -7.40
C TYR A 25 -13.05 5.34 -7.82
N LEU A 26 -13.92 6.02 -8.56
CA LEU A 26 -15.10 5.44 -9.21
C LEU A 26 -14.77 5.12 -10.67
N PHE A 27 -15.30 4.00 -11.14
CA PHE A 27 -15.33 3.70 -12.55
C PHE A 27 -16.53 2.85 -12.97
N ASP A 28 -17.02 3.08 -14.20
CA ASP A 28 -18.04 2.24 -14.82
C ASP A 28 -17.45 0.86 -15.15
N LEU A 29 -18.14 -0.19 -14.73
CA LEU A 29 -17.76 -1.57 -14.99
C LEU A 29 -18.50 -2.10 -16.22
N LYS A 30 -17.88 -1.96 -17.39
CA LYS A 30 -18.37 -2.58 -18.64
C LYS A 30 -17.42 -3.70 -19.05
N ILE A 31 -17.86 -4.94 -18.86
CA ILE A 31 -17.10 -6.14 -19.22
C ILE A 31 -17.64 -6.68 -20.54
N LYS A 32 -16.81 -6.71 -21.58
CA LYS A 32 -17.12 -7.35 -22.86
C LYS A 32 -15.95 -8.23 -23.28
N ASN A 33 -16.20 -9.52 -23.53
CA ASN A 33 -15.16 -10.50 -23.89
C ASN A 33 -13.94 -10.45 -22.95
N ASP A 34 -14.17 -10.44 -21.64
CA ASP A 34 -13.13 -10.30 -20.60
C ASP A 34 -12.27 -9.04 -20.66
N THR A 35 -12.66 -8.04 -21.46
CA THR A 35 -12.06 -6.72 -21.47
C THR A 35 -12.91 -5.76 -20.65
N VAL A 36 -12.29 -5.06 -19.70
CA VAL A 36 -12.93 -4.00 -18.92
C VAL A 36 -12.72 -2.67 -19.64
N SER A 37 -13.81 -2.01 -20.04
CA SER A 37 -13.78 -0.61 -20.45
C SER A 37 -14.35 0.23 -19.32
N TYR A 38 -13.65 1.31 -18.95
CA TYR A 38 -13.98 2.10 -17.78
C TYR A 38 -13.58 3.57 -17.96
N ASN A 39 -14.27 4.46 -17.27
CA ASN A 39 -13.86 5.84 -17.00
C ASN A 39 -13.31 5.92 -15.58
N LEU A 40 -12.17 6.56 -15.33
CA LEU A 40 -11.66 6.71 -13.97
C LEU A 40 -11.99 8.10 -13.45
N THR A 41 -12.56 8.20 -12.25
CA THR A 41 -12.88 9.47 -11.59
C THR A 41 -12.43 9.40 -10.15
N ASN A 42 -11.60 10.36 -9.71
CA ASN A 42 -11.30 10.52 -8.29
C ASN A 42 -12.53 11.13 -7.60
N VAL A 43 -13.09 10.39 -6.64
CA VAL A 43 -14.30 10.72 -5.89
C VAL A 43 -14.00 11.51 -4.64
N SER A 44 -12.89 11.24 -3.96
CA SER A 44 -12.51 11.89 -2.72
C SER A 44 -11.81 13.21 -2.98
N ASN A 45 -10.73 13.20 -3.76
CA ASN A 45 -9.88 14.34 -4.05
C ASN A 45 -9.57 15.17 -2.80
N ASN A 46 -9.14 14.49 -1.75
CA ASN A 46 -9.05 15.04 -0.40
C ASN A 46 -7.74 14.63 0.27
N LYS A 47 -7.21 15.51 1.13
CA LYS A 47 -5.99 15.19 1.87
C LYS A 47 -6.36 14.34 3.08
N GLY A 48 -5.75 13.16 3.18
CA GLY A 48 -5.80 12.34 4.38
C GLY A 48 -6.42 10.97 4.10
N TYR A 49 -7.17 10.48 5.09
CA TYR A 49 -7.79 9.17 5.01
C TYR A 49 -9.13 9.25 4.27
N ASP A 50 -9.18 8.72 3.05
CA ASP A 50 -10.43 8.48 2.31
C ASP A 50 -10.56 6.98 1.98
N ASN A 51 -11.53 6.29 2.59
CA ASN A 51 -11.54 4.84 2.61
C ASN A 51 -12.94 4.24 2.84
N GLN A 52 -12.99 2.90 2.83
CA GLN A 52 -14.15 2.08 3.16
C GLN A 52 -15.42 2.50 2.39
N PRO A 53 -15.33 2.71 1.06
CA PRO A 53 -16.48 3.16 0.30
C PRO A 53 -17.53 2.05 0.21
N SER A 54 -18.79 2.46 0.15
CA SER A 54 -19.90 1.61 -0.22
C SER A 54 -20.94 2.38 -1.04
N PHE A 55 -21.76 1.65 -1.78
CA PHE A 55 -22.87 2.24 -2.51
C PHE A 55 -24.10 2.30 -1.60
N TYR A 56 -24.62 3.51 -1.39
CA TYR A 56 -25.95 3.70 -0.81
C TYR A 56 -27.04 3.35 -1.85
N ASP A 57 -26.81 3.71 -3.10
CA ASP A 57 -27.54 3.28 -4.29
C ASP A 57 -26.62 3.42 -5.51
N ASP A 58 -27.11 3.18 -6.72
CA ASP A 58 -26.29 3.25 -7.94
C ASP A 58 -25.74 4.65 -8.26
N GLN A 59 -26.27 5.71 -7.63
CA GLN A 59 -25.89 7.10 -7.86
C GLN A 59 -25.24 7.77 -6.65
N THR A 60 -25.21 7.09 -5.51
CA THR A 60 -24.71 7.63 -4.25
C THR A 60 -23.65 6.73 -3.64
N ILE A 61 -22.45 7.26 -3.48
CA ILE A 61 -21.35 6.60 -2.77
C ILE A 61 -21.23 7.24 -1.39
N ILE A 62 -21.07 6.42 -0.35
CA ILE A 62 -20.73 6.86 1.00
C ILE A 62 -19.39 6.27 1.39
N PHE A 63 -18.54 7.05 2.05
CA PHE A 63 -17.19 6.63 2.40
C PHE A 63 -16.69 7.41 3.61
N SER A 64 -15.70 6.87 4.31
CA SER A 64 -15.02 7.55 5.41
C SER A 64 -14.01 8.53 4.81
N ALA A 65 -14.03 9.78 5.24
CA ALA A 65 -13.19 10.84 4.68
C ALA A 65 -12.66 11.77 5.78
N THR A 66 -11.43 12.24 5.63
CA THR A 66 -10.81 13.14 6.60
C THR A 66 -11.25 14.58 6.38
N ARG A 67 -11.69 15.26 7.43
CA ARG A 67 -11.89 16.72 7.44
C ARG A 67 -11.56 17.23 8.84
N ASN A 68 -10.89 18.38 8.93
CA ASN A 68 -10.55 19.01 10.21
C ASN A 68 -9.83 18.07 11.20
N GLN A 69 -8.91 17.23 10.70
CA GLN A 69 -8.14 16.24 11.47
C GLN A 69 -8.98 15.10 12.08
N GLN A 70 -10.24 14.96 11.67
CA GLN A 70 -11.15 13.91 12.09
C GLN A 70 -11.66 13.14 10.86
N THR A 71 -12.06 11.88 11.04
CA THR A 71 -12.72 11.12 9.97
C THR A 71 -14.24 11.15 10.18
N ASP A 72 -14.96 11.59 9.16
CA ASP A 72 -16.42 11.62 9.09
C ASP A 72 -16.91 10.81 7.88
N ILE A 73 -18.22 10.60 7.77
CA ILE A 73 -18.82 9.96 6.58
C ILE A 73 -19.18 11.02 5.54
N ALA A 74 -18.47 10.97 4.41
CA ALA A 74 -18.79 11.72 3.21
C ALA A 74 -19.81 10.97 2.34
N LYS A 75 -20.57 11.73 1.56
CA LYS A 75 -21.52 11.28 0.54
C LYS A 75 -21.18 11.96 -0.78
N TYR A 76 -20.92 11.17 -1.81
CA TYR A 76 -20.69 11.61 -3.17
C TYR A 76 -21.88 11.28 -4.06
N ASP A 77 -22.33 12.27 -4.82
CA ASP A 77 -23.35 12.13 -5.86
C ASP A 77 -22.67 11.95 -7.22
N VAL A 78 -22.93 10.81 -7.88
CA VAL A 78 -22.28 10.44 -9.14
C VAL A 78 -22.78 11.29 -10.32
N ALA A 79 -24.01 11.79 -10.28
CA ALA A 79 -24.57 12.57 -11.37
C ALA A 79 -24.01 14.00 -11.40
N THR A 80 -23.85 14.61 -10.22
CA THR A 80 -23.37 15.99 -10.09
C THR A 80 -21.86 16.08 -9.84
N GLY A 81 -21.23 15.01 -9.35
CA GLY A 81 -19.85 15.00 -8.91
C GLY A 81 -19.61 15.72 -7.58
N SER A 82 -20.67 16.01 -6.81
CA SER A 82 -20.56 16.80 -5.56
C SER A 82 -20.40 15.92 -4.32
N ILE A 83 -19.57 16.38 -3.37
CA ILE A 83 -19.42 15.80 -2.03
C ILE A 83 -20.24 16.59 -1.01
N SER A 84 -20.88 15.87 -0.09
CA SER A 84 -21.57 16.38 1.10
C SER A 84 -21.23 15.50 2.31
N TRP A 85 -21.57 15.94 3.52
CA TRP A 85 -21.22 15.24 4.76
C TRP A 85 -22.47 14.67 5.43
N VAL A 86 -22.44 13.37 5.75
CA VAL A 86 -23.53 12.69 6.47
C VAL A 86 -23.35 12.83 7.98
N THR A 87 -22.10 12.81 8.44
CA THR A 87 -21.74 13.05 9.83
C THR A 87 -20.86 14.29 9.94
N ASP A 88 -20.95 14.92 11.10
CA ASP A 88 -20.10 16.03 11.53
C ASP A 88 -19.95 15.87 13.04
N THR A 89 -19.24 14.81 13.44
CA THR A 89 -19.09 14.51 14.85
C THR A 89 -18.02 15.42 15.43
N SER A 90 -18.25 16.03 16.59
CA SER A 90 -17.25 16.89 17.22
C SER A 90 -16.20 16.10 18.02
N VAL A 91 -16.48 14.83 18.31
CA VAL A 91 -15.64 13.94 19.13
C VAL A 91 -15.78 12.50 18.64
N GLY A 92 -14.66 11.92 18.18
CA GLY A 92 -14.57 10.53 17.73
C GLY A 92 -14.76 10.37 16.22
N SER A 93 -14.13 9.39 15.59
CA SER A 93 -14.11 9.24 14.13
C SER A 93 -15.05 8.13 13.63
N GLU A 94 -15.61 8.30 12.45
CA GLU A 94 -16.55 7.37 11.81
C GLU A 94 -15.94 6.57 10.66
N TYR A 95 -16.32 5.29 10.59
CA TYR A 95 -15.73 4.31 9.68
C TYR A 95 -16.75 3.30 9.11
N SER A 96 -16.42 2.71 7.96
CA SER A 96 -17.14 1.59 7.35
C SER A 96 -18.65 1.84 7.15
N PRO A 97 -19.06 2.93 6.48
CA PRO A 97 -20.47 3.24 6.28
C PRO A 97 -21.15 2.21 5.37
N LEU A 98 -22.33 1.73 5.76
CA LEU A 98 -23.19 0.86 4.95
C LEU A 98 -24.65 1.31 5.04
N LYS A 99 -25.38 1.26 3.91
CA LYS A 99 -26.84 1.45 3.91
C LYS A 99 -27.55 0.43 4.79
N ILE A 100 -28.50 0.90 5.59
CA ILE A 100 -29.42 0.02 6.31
C ILE A 100 -30.53 -0.40 5.34
N PRO A 101 -30.76 -1.71 5.12
CA PRO A 101 -31.78 -2.17 4.18
C PRO A 101 -33.16 -1.58 4.46
N ASN A 102 -33.81 -1.09 3.39
CA ASN A 102 -35.17 -0.53 3.41
C ASN A 102 -35.36 0.69 4.32
N LYS A 103 -34.31 1.48 4.56
CA LYS A 103 -34.38 2.72 5.34
C LYS A 103 -33.59 3.85 4.67
N ASN A 104 -33.97 5.08 4.97
CA ASN A 104 -33.18 6.27 4.65
C ASN A 104 -32.07 6.53 5.69
N GLU A 105 -31.39 5.46 6.09
CA GLU A 105 -30.39 5.47 7.17
C GLU A 105 -29.13 4.73 6.71
N ILE A 106 -27.99 5.16 7.23
CA ILE A 106 -26.72 4.43 7.13
C ILE A 106 -26.33 3.88 8.50
N SER A 107 -25.44 2.90 8.50
CA SER A 107 -24.77 2.37 9.68
C SER A 107 -23.29 2.61 9.55
N SER A 108 -22.64 3.05 10.63
CA SER A 108 -21.20 3.36 10.63
C SER A 108 -20.63 3.09 12.03
N ILE A 109 -19.36 2.73 12.07
CA ILE A 109 -18.61 2.44 13.28
C ILE A 109 -18.01 3.74 13.78
N ARG A 110 -18.32 4.12 15.01
CA ARG A 110 -17.70 5.28 15.65
C ARG A 110 -16.63 4.80 16.64
N LEU A 111 -15.43 5.31 16.47
CA LEU A 111 -14.32 5.22 17.42
C LEU A 111 -14.32 6.47 18.29
N ASP A 112 -14.64 6.32 19.58
CA ASP A 112 -14.55 7.45 20.51
C ASP A 112 -13.12 7.73 20.98
N THR A 113 -12.95 8.83 21.71
CA THR A 113 -11.65 9.27 22.24
C THR A 113 -11.08 8.36 23.33
N THR A 114 -11.87 7.42 23.86
CA THR A 114 -11.40 6.40 24.81
C THR A 114 -10.87 5.16 24.10
N GLY A 115 -10.94 5.12 22.76
CA GLY A 115 -10.56 3.98 21.93
C GLY A 115 -11.69 2.95 21.79
N LEU A 116 -12.90 3.26 22.24
CA LEU A 116 -14.03 2.32 22.18
C LEU A 116 -14.75 2.48 20.84
N GLN A 117 -14.91 1.34 20.15
CA GLN A 117 -15.53 1.26 18.83
C GLN A 117 -16.91 0.65 18.94
N ARG A 118 -17.92 1.34 18.40
CA ARG A 118 -19.32 0.92 18.48
C ARG A 118 -20.03 1.16 17.16
N LEU A 119 -21.03 0.33 16.88
CA LEU A 119 -21.85 0.45 15.69
C LEU A 119 -23.05 1.37 15.95
N TYR A 120 -23.22 2.39 15.11
CA TYR A 120 -24.32 3.34 15.14
C TYR A 120 -25.13 3.27 13.85
N ARG A 121 -26.38 3.70 13.91
CA ARG A 121 -27.15 4.13 12.75
C ARG A 121 -27.27 5.64 12.72
N TYR A 122 -27.37 6.20 11.52
CA TYR A 122 -27.48 7.62 11.23
C TYR A 122 -28.59 7.82 10.21
N ASP A 123 -29.47 8.80 10.46
CA ASP A 123 -30.32 9.33 9.41
C ASP A 123 -29.46 10.09 8.39
N ILE A 124 -29.57 9.75 7.11
CA ILE A 124 -28.63 10.26 6.08
C ILE A 124 -28.84 11.76 5.79
N SER A 125 -30.00 12.32 6.13
CA SER A 125 -30.35 13.71 5.84
C SER A 125 -30.06 14.65 7.01
N THR A 126 -30.20 14.15 8.23
CA THR A 126 -30.11 14.95 9.47
C THR A 126 -28.89 14.62 10.32
N GLY A 127 -28.17 13.53 10.04
CA GLY A 127 -27.04 13.06 10.84
C GLY A 127 -27.41 12.52 12.23
N LYS A 128 -28.71 12.52 12.59
CA LYS A 128 -29.18 12.03 13.90
C LYS A 128 -28.82 10.56 14.07
N SER A 129 -28.16 10.25 15.18
CA SER A 129 -27.59 8.92 15.41
C SER A 129 -28.20 8.16 16.58
N LYS A 130 -28.13 6.84 16.51
CA LYS A 130 -28.48 5.93 17.61
C LYS A 130 -27.56 4.71 17.60
N GLU A 131 -27.04 4.37 18.76
CA GLU A 131 -26.22 3.17 18.96
C GLU A 131 -27.03 1.88 18.69
N LEU A 132 -26.41 0.92 18.00
CA LEU A 132 -27.02 -0.38 17.65
C LEU A 132 -26.53 -1.52 18.52
N LEU A 133 -25.22 -1.60 18.80
CA LEU A 133 -24.58 -2.69 19.54
C LEU A 133 -23.70 -2.09 20.66
N LYS A 134 -24.18 -2.18 21.91
CA LYS A 134 -23.52 -1.50 23.04
C LYS A 134 -22.30 -2.23 23.60
N ASP A 135 -22.37 -3.55 23.57
CA ASP A 135 -21.48 -4.43 24.33
C ASP A 135 -20.38 -5.07 23.45
N LEU A 136 -20.25 -4.63 22.19
CA LEU A 136 -19.31 -5.20 21.22
C LEU A 136 -18.39 -4.12 20.65
N LYS A 137 -17.08 -4.42 20.63
CA LYS A 137 -16.07 -3.64 19.92
C LYS A 137 -16.10 -3.99 18.43
N VAL A 138 -17.06 -3.42 17.70
CA VAL A 138 -17.29 -3.77 16.29
C VAL A 138 -16.20 -3.18 15.40
N GLY A 139 -15.57 -4.01 14.57
CA GLY A 139 -14.56 -3.59 13.59
C GLY A 139 -15.11 -3.42 12.17
N TYR A 140 -15.99 -4.34 11.73
CA TYR A 140 -16.69 -4.32 10.44
C TYR A 140 -18.06 -4.98 10.59
N HIS A 141 -19.00 -4.67 9.71
CA HIS A 141 -20.35 -5.26 9.74
C HIS A 141 -20.94 -5.44 8.36
N VAL A 142 -21.93 -6.32 8.26
CA VAL A 142 -22.81 -6.47 7.10
C VAL A 142 -24.22 -6.79 7.56
N TRP A 143 -25.22 -6.23 6.87
CA TRP A 143 -26.63 -6.52 7.14
C TRP A 143 -27.04 -7.82 6.44
N TYR A 144 -27.41 -8.84 7.22
CA TYR A 144 -28.05 -10.04 6.67
C TYR A 144 -29.55 -9.78 6.43
N LYS A 145 -30.23 -9.26 7.46
CA LYS A 145 -31.66 -8.85 7.43
C LYS A 145 -31.87 -7.64 8.34
N LYS A 146 -33.07 -7.04 8.31
CA LYS A 146 -33.45 -5.84 9.09
C LYS A 146 -33.03 -5.85 10.58
N ASN A 147 -33.06 -7.02 11.22
CA ASN A 147 -32.72 -7.17 12.65
C ASN A 147 -31.52 -8.09 12.90
N ILE A 148 -30.82 -8.54 11.86
CA ILE A 148 -29.71 -9.48 11.99
C ILE A 148 -28.49 -8.92 11.27
N LEU A 149 -27.46 -8.67 12.07
CA LEU A 149 -26.15 -8.22 11.63
C LEU A 149 -25.14 -9.36 11.76
N VAL A 150 -24.18 -9.39 10.85
CA VAL A 150 -22.96 -10.16 11.03
C VAL A 150 -21.82 -9.16 11.09
N SER A 151 -20.99 -9.24 12.12
CA SER A 151 -19.96 -8.27 12.42
C SER A 151 -18.65 -8.97 12.77
N THR A 152 -17.52 -8.33 12.50
CA THR A 152 -16.29 -8.67 13.18
C THR A 152 -16.19 -7.89 14.49
N VAL A 153 -15.72 -8.54 15.54
CA VAL A 153 -15.53 -7.93 16.86
C VAL A 153 -14.09 -8.12 17.29
N LEU A 154 -13.46 -7.02 17.71
CA LEU A 154 -12.08 -7.05 18.18
C LEU A 154 -11.98 -7.78 19.52
N VAL A 155 -11.13 -8.80 19.57
CA VAL A 155 -10.81 -9.59 20.76
C VAL A 155 -9.30 -9.77 20.80
N ASP A 156 -8.65 -9.19 21.80
CA ASP A 156 -7.19 -9.14 21.92
C ASP A 156 -6.53 -8.56 20.65
N ASP A 157 -5.76 -9.37 19.93
CA ASP A 157 -5.03 -9.05 18.70
C ASP A 157 -5.69 -9.58 17.41
N ARG A 158 -6.93 -10.08 17.51
CA ARG A 158 -7.69 -10.64 16.39
C ARG A 158 -9.11 -10.10 16.30
N MET A 159 -9.81 -10.54 15.25
CA MET A 159 -11.23 -10.31 15.07
C MET A 159 -12.00 -11.63 15.04
N ASP A 160 -13.09 -11.70 15.79
CA ASP A 160 -14.01 -12.84 15.79
C ASP A 160 -15.31 -12.46 15.07
N LEU A 161 -15.89 -13.40 14.31
CA LEU A 161 -17.14 -13.24 13.57
C LEU A 161 -18.32 -13.48 14.50
N ILE A 162 -19.15 -12.46 14.67
CA ILE A 162 -20.30 -12.46 15.58
C ILE A 162 -21.57 -12.16 14.80
N VAL A 163 -22.62 -12.93 15.04
CA VAL A 163 -23.96 -12.65 14.54
C VAL A 163 -24.79 -12.06 15.69
N SER A 164 -25.39 -10.91 15.42
CA SER A 164 -26.18 -10.16 16.40
C SER A 164 -27.63 -10.07 15.95
N ASN A 165 -28.55 -10.43 16.84
CA ASN A 165 -29.98 -10.20 16.66
C ASN A 165 -30.40 -8.97 17.47
N LEU A 166 -30.71 -7.88 16.78
CA LEU A 166 -31.05 -6.58 17.38
C LEU A 166 -32.41 -6.58 18.08
N LYS A 167 -33.33 -7.47 17.68
CA LYS A 167 -34.65 -7.58 18.31
C LYS A 167 -34.52 -8.30 19.65
N ASP A 168 -33.82 -9.43 19.64
CA ASP A 168 -33.70 -10.32 20.80
C ASP A 168 -32.52 -9.94 21.71
N LYS A 169 -31.67 -9.01 21.26
CA LYS A 169 -30.46 -8.52 21.93
C LYS A 169 -29.46 -9.64 22.26
N THR A 170 -29.34 -10.61 21.37
CA THR A 170 -28.43 -11.75 21.51
C THR A 170 -27.26 -11.63 20.55
N ASN A 171 -26.08 -12.09 20.98
CA ASN A 171 -24.88 -12.18 20.17
C ASN A 171 -24.36 -13.63 20.22
N HIS A 172 -23.97 -14.19 19.08
CA HIS A 172 -23.30 -15.49 19.04
C HIS A 172 -22.01 -15.40 18.21
N THR A 173 -20.92 -15.95 18.73
CA THR A 173 -19.66 -16.09 17.99
C THR A 173 -19.78 -17.26 17.03
N ALA A 174 -19.72 -16.98 15.72
CA ALA A 174 -19.81 -17.99 14.67
C ALA A 174 -18.44 -18.55 14.29
N GLN A 175 -17.40 -17.71 14.27
CA GLN A 175 -16.02 -18.15 14.03
C GLN A 175 -15.02 -17.21 14.70
N LYS A 176 -13.86 -17.72 15.10
CA LYS A 176 -12.73 -16.89 15.54
C LYS A 176 -11.79 -16.56 14.39
N ASN A 177 -10.96 -15.54 14.60
CA ASN A 177 -9.86 -15.15 13.72
C ASN A 177 -10.26 -14.99 12.24
N VAL A 178 -11.04 -13.95 11.96
CA VAL A 178 -11.55 -13.60 10.63
C VAL A 178 -10.98 -12.26 10.15
N GLY A 179 -10.99 -12.06 8.84
CA GLY A 179 -10.64 -10.80 8.21
C GLY A 179 -11.78 -9.80 8.21
N ARG A 180 -11.50 -8.60 7.69
CA ARG A 180 -12.43 -7.45 7.68
C ARG A 180 -13.57 -7.53 6.67
N SER A 181 -13.44 -8.32 5.62
CA SER A 181 -14.38 -8.29 4.50
C SER A 181 -15.57 -9.20 4.72
N LEU A 182 -16.75 -8.59 4.82
CA LEU A 182 -18.03 -9.25 5.05
C LEU A 182 -19.02 -8.85 3.96
N TYR A 183 -19.60 -9.81 3.27
CA TYR A 183 -20.53 -9.55 2.16
C TYR A 183 -21.71 -10.50 2.17
N LYS A 184 -22.91 -10.00 1.85
CA LYS A 184 -24.02 -10.89 1.49
C LYS A 184 -23.70 -11.54 0.14
N ILE A 185 -23.84 -12.86 0.04
CA ILE A 185 -23.67 -13.57 -1.23
C ILE A 185 -24.92 -13.31 -2.09
N PRO A 186 -24.78 -12.74 -3.31
CA PRO A 186 -25.92 -12.38 -4.15
C PRO A 186 -26.86 -13.55 -4.41
N ASN A 187 -28.17 -13.28 -4.40
CA ASN A 187 -29.23 -14.25 -4.66
C ASN A 187 -29.25 -15.46 -3.68
N THR A 188 -28.74 -15.28 -2.45
CA THR A 188 -28.79 -16.31 -1.41
C THR A 188 -29.12 -15.74 -0.03
N GLU A 189 -29.36 -16.63 0.92
CA GLU A 189 -29.49 -16.34 2.36
C GLU A 189 -28.16 -16.49 3.11
N LEU A 190 -27.03 -16.39 2.41
CA LEU A 190 -25.70 -16.55 2.97
C LEU A 190 -24.94 -15.22 3.04
N ILE A 191 -24.05 -15.14 4.01
CA ILE A 191 -22.96 -14.14 4.02
C ILE A 191 -21.65 -14.85 3.71
N SER A 192 -20.67 -14.10 3.26
CA SER A 192 -19.30 -14.53 3.03
C SER A 192 -18.35 -13.68 3.86
N TYR A 193 -17.24 -14.29 4.26
CA TYR A 193 -16.19 -13.66 5.04
C TYR A 193 -14.84 -14.30 4.74
N ILE A 194 -13.76 -13.59 5.07
CA ILE A 194 -12.40 -14.13 5.00
C ILE A 194 -12.07 -14.79 6.34
N SER A 195 -11.73 -16.07 6.32
CA SER A 195 -11.20 -16.81 7.45
C SER A 195 -9.67 -16.72 7.47
N LYS A 196 -9.10 -16.35 8.63
CA LYS A 196 -7.65 -16.23 8.85
C LYS A 196 -7.11 -17.29 9.82
N GLU A 197 -7.88 -18.35 10.10
CA GLU A 197 -7.50 -19.43 11.03
C GLU A 197 -6.23 -20.17 10.63
N ASN A 198 -5.91 -20.20 9.33
CA ASN A 198 -4.76 -20.88 8.76
C ASN A 198 -3.85 -19.89 8.01
N GLU A 199 -2.62 -20.30 7.70
CA GLU A 199 -1.67 -19.50 6.92
C GLU A 199 -2.23 -19.05 5.56
N ASN A 200 -2.96 -19.94 4.88
CA ASN A 200 -3.68 -19.62 3.66
C ASN A 200 -5.11 -19.21 4.01
N TRP A 201 -5.42 -17.94 3.81
CA TRP A 201 -6.75 -17.41 4.08
C TRP A 201 -7.79 -17.93 3.09
N LEU A 202 -9.00 -18.17 3.58
CA LEU A 202 -10.09 -18.77 2.83
C LEU A 202 -11.28 -17.82 2.79
N ILE A 203 -11.96 -17.74 1.66
CA ILE A 203 -13.32 -17.21 1.63
C ILE A 203 -14.24 -18.34 2.07
N LYS A 204 -15.04 -18.10 3.11
CA LYS A 204 -16.08 -19.02 3.60
C LYS A 204 -17.46 -18.36 3.47
N SER A 205 -18.49 -19.16 3.25
CA SER A 205 -19.89 -18.77 3.39
C SER A 205 -20.46 -19.21 4.74
N MET A 206 -21.39 -18.44 5.31
CA MET A 206 -22.15 -18.81 6.50
C MET A 206 -23.63 -18.46 6.32
N ASN A 207 -24.51 -19.33 6.82
CA ASN A 207 -25.92 -19.00 7.04
C ASN A 207 -26.10 -18.45 8.47
N PRO A 208 -26.46 -17.16 8.65
CA PRO A 208 -26.57 -16.57 10.00
C PRO A 208 -27.71 -17.13 10.87
N ILE A 209 -28.62 -17.92 10.29
CA ILE A 209 -29.73 -18.56 11.01
C ILE A 209 -29.37 -19.99 11.44
N SER A 210 -28.88 -20.83 10.50
CA SER A 210 -28.55 -22.22 10.83
C SER A 210 -27.15 -22.40 11.41
N GLY A 211 -26.26 -21.42 11.23
CA GLY A 211 -24.86 -21.50 11.61
C GLY A 211 -24.01 -22.36 10.67
N GLU A 212 -24.59 -22.89 9.57
CA GLU A 212 -23.86 -23.69 8.60
C GLU A 212 -22.76 -22.87 7.93
N ILE A 213 -21.52 -23.36 7.95
CA ILE A 213 -20.34 -22.75 7.34
C ILE A 213 -19.78 -23.67 6.26
N LYS A 214 -19.40 -23.10 5.11
CA LYS A 214 -18.75 -23.83 4.00
C LYS A 214 -17.57 -23.03 3.45
N GLU A 215 -16.53 -23.74 3.03
CA GLU A 215 -15.42 -23.14 2.30
C GLU A 215 -15.82 -22.87 0.84
N ILE A 216 -15.33 -21.76 0.28
CA ILE A 216 -15.55 -21.39 -1.11
C ILE A 216 -14.25 -21.53 -1.90
N VAL A 217 -13.21 -20.80 -1.51
CA VAL A 217 -11.94 -20.76 -2.25
C VAL A 217 -10.81 -20.19 -1.37
N THR A 218 -9.58 -20.65 -1.59
CA THR A 218 -8.38 -20.00 -1.04
C THR A 218 -8.17 -18.64 -1.68
N LEU A 219 -7.97 -17.62 -0.85
CA LEU A 219 -7.72 -16.26 -1.28
C LEU A 219 -6.25 -16.12 -1.75
N PRO A 220 -5.96 -15.30 -2.78
CA PRO A 220 -4.58 -15.02 -3.14
C PRO A 220 -3.81 -14.44 -1.95
N LYS A 221 -2.52 -14.77 -1.83
CA LYS A 221 -1.66 -14.25 -0.75
C LYS A 221 -1.73 -12.73 -0.66
N GLU A 222 -1.70 -12.21 0.58
CA GLU A 222 -1.69 -10.78 0.91
C GLU A 222 -2.94 -10.01 0.44
N THR A 223 -4.02 -10.72 0.14
CA THR A 223 -5.30 -10.11 -0.22
C THR A 223 -6.19 -10.05 1.02
N GLU A 224 -6.71 -8.86 1.30
CA GLU A 224 -7.47 -8.54 2.53
C GLU A 224 -8.90 -8.08 2.21
N ASP A 225 -9.25 -7.92 0.94
CA ASP A 225 -10.57 -7.48 0.50
C ASP A 225 -11.14 -8.29 -0.66
N MET A 226 -12.46 -8.27 -0.79
CA MET A 226 -13.19 -8.91 -1.87
C MET A 226 -14.55 -8.24 -2.05
N CYS A 227 -15.20 -8.45 -3.19
CA CYS A 227 -16.62 -8.13 -3.35
C CYS A 227 -17.27 -9.12 -4.32
N TRP A 228 -18.60 -9.13 -4.36
CA TRP A 228 -19.37 -10.03 -5.21
C TRP A 228 -20.07 -9.28 -6.34
N MET A 229 -19.99 -9.84 -7.54
CA MET A 229 -20.84 -9.49 -8.67
C MET A 229 -22.18 -10.22 -8.58
N ALA A 230 -23.22 -9.66 -9.22
CA ALA A 230 -24.58 -10.22 -9.19
C ALA A 230 -24.71 -11.65 -9.73
N ASP A 231 -23.80 -12.06 -10.62
CA ASP A 231 -23.73 -13.41 -11.21
C ASP A 231 -23.05 -14.46 -10.30
N GLY A 232 -22.53 -14.04 -9.15
CA GLY A 232 -21.78 -14.88 -8.22
C GLY A 232 -20.27 -14.90 -8.47
N THR A 233 -19.75 -14.06 -9.36
CA THR A 233 -18.29 -13.88 -9.52
C THR A 233 -17.74 -13.07 -8.34
N ILE A 234 -16.66 -13.56 -7.74
CA ILE A 234 -15.91 -12.87 -6.67
C ILE A 234 -14.81 -12.04 -7.33
N LEU A 235 -14.70 -10.77 -6.95
CA LEU A 235 -13.56 -9.92 -7.28
C LEU A 235 -12.67 -9.71 -6.05
N ALA A 236 -11.36 -9.64 -6.26
CA ALA A 236 -10.41 -9.35 -5.19
C ALA A 236 -9.21 -8.52 -5.72
N PRO A 237 -8.69 -7.55 -4.95
CA PRO A 237 -7.54 -6.76 -5.37
C PRO A 237 -6.22 -7.46 -5.13
N LYS A 238 -5.24 -7.20 -6.00
CA LYS A 238 -3.82 -7.52 -5.77
C LYS A 238 -2.96 -6.43 -6.40
N ASN A 239 -2.39 -5.54 -5.58
CA ASN A 239 -1.72 -4.31 -6.05
C ASN A 239 -2.66 -3.52 -6.97
N ASN A 240 -2.23 -3.18 -8.19
CA ASN A 240 -3.02 -2.51 -9.22
C ASN A 240 -3.82 -3.47 -10.12
N ILE A 241 -4.12 -4.67 -9.64
CA ILE A 241 -4.82 -5.73 -10.39
C ILE A 241 -6.14 -6.04 -9.70
N ILE A 242 -7.18 -6.25 -10.50
CA ILE A 242 -8.42 -6.90 -10.05
C ILE A 242 -8.39 -8.35 -10.54
N LEU A 243 -8.50 -9.28 -9.62
CA LEU A 243 -8.65 -10.70 -9.88
C LEU A 243 -10.13 -11.08 -9.85
N LYS A 244 -10.52 -12.11 -10.60
CA LYS A 244 -11.85 -12.71 -10.58
C LYS A 244 -11.80 -14.21 -10.33
N PHE A 245 -12.85 -14.72 -9.69
CA PHE A 245 -13.11 -16.14 -9.50
C PHE A 245 -14.62 -16.39 -9.38
N ASN A 246 -15.18 -17.22 -10.25
CA ASN A 246 -16.55 -17.69 -10.11
C ASN A 246 -16.57 -19.12 -9.51
N PRO A 247 -17.10 -19.33 -8.29
CA PRO A 247 -17.10 -20.64 -7.64
C PRO A 247 -17.81 -21.77 -8.40
N LYS A 248 -18.68 -21.43 -9.38
CA LYS A 248 -19.40 -22.43 -10.18
C LYS A 248 -18.61 -22.88 -11.40
N THR A 249 -17.72 -22.05 -11.94
CA THR A 249 -17.10 -22.30 -13.26
C THR A 249 -15.58 -22.31 -13.24
N ASP A 250 -14.95 -21.68 -12.25
CA ASP A 250 -13.50 -21.52 -12.21
C ASP A 250 -12.83 -22.49 -11.23
N LYS A 251 -11.62 -22.94 -11.61
CA LYS A 251 -10.73 -23.73 -10.74
C LYS A 251 -9.59 -22.91 -10.13
N LYS A 252 -9.35 -21.71 -10.66
CA LYS A 252 -8.25 -20.81 -10.25
C LYS A 252 -8.63 -19.36 -10.49
N TRP A 253 -8.07 -18.47 -9.68
CA TRP A 253 -8.17 -17.02 -9.89
C TRP A 253 -7.61 -16.62 -11.26
N LYS A 254 -8.28 -15.67 -11.91
CA LYS A 254 -7.87 -15.10 -13.20
C LYS A 254 -7.71 -13.59 -13.04
N VAL A 255 -6.83 -12.99 -13.82
CA VAL A 255 -6.77 -11.52 -13.94
C VAL A 255 -8.01 -11.05 -14.69
N LEU A 256 -8.79 -10.16 -14.10
CA LEU A 256 -9.86 -9.43 -14.78
C LEU A 256 -9.29 -8.17 -15.42
N HIS A 257 -8.52 -7.38 -14.66
CA HIS A 257 -7.97 -6.12 -15.15
C HIS A 257 -6.67 -5.75 -14.45
N ARG A 258 -5.80 -5.02 -15.16
CA ARG A 258 -4.59 -4.39 -14.62
C ARG A 258 -4.60 -2.91 -15.01
N PHE A 259 -4.60 -2.04 -14.01
CA PHE A 259 -4.52 -0.60 -14.22
C PHE A 259 -3.12 -0.18 -14.69
N LYS A 260 -3.06 0.80 -15.59
CA LYS A 260 -1.80 1.40 -16.08
C LYS A 260 -1.59 2.82 -15.55
N GLU A 261 -2.67 3.40 -15.04
CA GLU A 261 -2.77 4.67 -14.36
C GLU A 261 -1.86 4.69 -13.14
N LYS A 262 -1.03 5.73 -13.01
CA LYS A 262 -0.04 5.83 -11.92
C LYS A 262 -0.71 6.08 -10.58
N GLU A 263 -1.88 6.69 -10.60
CA GLU A 263 -2.73 6.95 -9.45
C GLU A 263 -3.33 5.68 -8.84
N ILE A 264 -3.41 4.58 -9.60
CA ILE A 264 -3.86 3.27 -9.10
C ILE A 264 -2.64 2.40 -8.78
N TYR A 265 -2.08 2.59 -7.59
CA TYR A 265 -0.88 1.89 -7.13
C TYR A 265 -1.20 0.55 -6.44
N LYS A 266 -1.89 0.59 -5.30
CA LYS A 266 -2.27 -0.59 -4.52
C LYS A 266 -3.71 -0.47 -4.07
N ILE A 267 -4.57 -1.31 -4.63
CA ILE A 267 -5.98 -1.33 -4.31
C ILE A 267 -6.17 -2.02 -2.96
N SER A 268 -6.62 -1.26 -1.96
CA SER A 268 -6.81 -1.75 -0.60
C SER A 268 -8.26 -2.06 -0.27
N ARG A 269 -9.22 -1.45 -0.97
CA ARG A 269 -10.66 -1.74 -0.87
C ARG A 269 -11.36 -1.73 -2.22
N MET A 270 -12.50 -2.41 -2.29
CA MET A 270 -13.42 -2.31 -3.42
C MET A 270 -14.89 -2.56 -3.05
N ALA A 271 -15.80 -1.92 -3.77
CA ALA A 271 -17.23 -2.20 -3.71
C ALA A 271 -17.88 -2.07 -5.09
N ILE A 272 -19.01 -2.74 -5.29
CA ILE A 272 -19.77 -2.75 -6.55
C ILE A 272 -21.16 -2.16 -6.29
N SER A 273 -21.68 -1.41 -7.28
CA SER A 273 -23.02 -0.83 -7.21
C SER A 273 -24.12 -1.90 -7.17
N PRO A 274 -25.31 -1.61 -6.63
CA PRO A 274 -26.42 -2.58 -6.58
C PRO A 274 -26.76 -3.21 -7.95
N THR A 275 -26.69 -2.44 -9.04
CA THR A 275 -26.93 -2.96 -10.40
C THR A 275 -25.72 -3.66 -11.02
N GLY A 276 -24.54 -3.57 -10.42
CA GLY A 276 -23.32 -4.23 -10.89
C GLY A 276 -22.61 -3.52 -12.04
N ASN A 277 -23.02 -2.30 -12.39
CA ASN A 277 -22.48 -1.54 -13.52
C ASN A 277 -21.38 -0.53 -13.15
N ARG A 278 -21.11 -0.33 -11.85
CA ARG A 278 -20.12 0.60 -11.33
C ARG A 278 -19.33 -0.05 -10.22
N MET A 279 -18.08 0.37 -10.11
CA MET A 279 -17.17 -0.09 -9.08
C MET A 279 -16.46 1.11 -8.47
N VAL A 280 -16.27 1.05 -7.16
CA VAL A 280 -15.44 2.01 -6.43
C VAL A 280 -14.28 1.25 -5.81
N ILE A 281 -13.08 1.80 -5.92
CA ILE A 281 -11.85 1.23 -5.35
C ILE A 281 -11.16 2.27 -4.48
N VAL A 282 -10.38 1.80 -3.51
CA VAL A 282 -9.48 2.65 -2.73
C VAL A 282 -8.06 2.33 -3.14
N SER A 283 -7.31 3.30 -3.67
CA SER A 283 -5.88 3.16 -3.92
C SER A 283 -5.09 3.81 -2.80
N GLU A 284 -4.04 3.13 -2.34
CA GLU A 284 -2.98 3.76 -1.54
C GLU A 284 -2.22 4.79 -2.39
N ASP A 285 -1.75 5.85 -1.75
CA ASP A 285 -0.86 6.83 -2.37
C ASP A 285 0.36 6.13 -3.00
N PRO A 286 0.71 6.44 -4.25
CA PRO A 286 1.93 5.95 -4.87
C PRO A 286 3.16 6.36 -4.04
N PRO A 287 4.22 5.54 -3.96
CA PRO A 287 5.42 5.85 -3.16
C PRO A 287 6.03 7.23 -3.46
N ALA A 288 6.02 7.65 -4.72
CA ALA A 288 6.51 8.96 -5.13
C ALA A 288 5.70 10.14 -4.54
N ILE A 289 4.39 9.96 -4.34
CA ILE A 289 3.53 10.98 -3.72
C ILE A 289 3.85 11.09 -2.22
N VAL A 290 4.04 9.96 -1.55
CA VAL A 290 4.42 9.92 -0.13
C VAL A 290 5.76 10.63 0.10
N VAL A 291 6.77 10.35 -0.73
CA VAL A 291 8.09 11.02 -0.63
C VAL A 291 8.01 12.49 -1.01
N GLN A 292 7.21 12.86 -2.03
CA GLN A 292 7.03 14.27 -2.37
C GLN A 292 6.42 15.07 -1.21
N LYS A 293 5.40 14.52 -0.54
CA LYS A 293 4.79 15.15 0.64
C LYS A 293 5.81 15.37 1.76
N GLN A 294 6.73 14.44 1.95
CA GLN A 294 7.82 14.56 2.91
C GLN A 294 8.77 15.70 2.55
N VAL A 295 9.18 15.82 1.28
CA VAL A 295 10.03 16.93 0.78
C VAL A 295 9.33 18.28 0.93
N ASP A 296 8.06 18.37 0.53
CA ASP A 296 7.28 19.61 0.61
C ASP A 296 7.14 20.06 2.07
N SER A 297 6.80 19.13 2.98
CA SER A 297 6.67 19.42 4.42
C SER A 297 7.98 19.88 5.04
N PHE A 298 9.11 19.31 4.61
CA PHE A 298 10.44 19.76 5.04
C PHE A 298 10.71 21.21 4.59
N ASN A 299 10.45 21.50 3.31
CA ASN A 299 10.69 22.81 2.72
C ASN A 299 9.78 23.91 3.28
N GLU A 300 8.58 23.55 3.72
CA GLU A 300 7.66 24.42 4.45
C GLU A 300 8.07 24.66 5.91
N GLY A 301 9.05 23.90 6.44
CA GLY A 301 9.42 23.92 7.86
C GLY A 301 8.34 23.32 8.77
N ASN A 302 7.42 22.52 8.20
CA ASN A 302 6.32 21.91 8.93
C ASN A 302 6.75 20.56 9.51
N LEU A 303 7.32 20.59 10.71
CA LEU A 303 7.83 19.39 11.40
C LEU A 303 6.74 18.33 11.60
N GLU A 304 5.53 18.73 11.98
CA GLU A 304 4.43 17.79 12.23
C GLU A 304 4.05 17.04 10.95
N ALA A 305 3.84 17.78 9.84
CA ALA A 305 3.53 17.17 8.55
C ALA A 305 4.67 16.29 8.03
N PHE A 306 5.93 16.71 8.21
CA PHE A 306 7.11 15.93 7.87
C PHE A 306 7.14 14.60 8.62
N ILE A 307 7.02 14.64 9.95
CA ILE A 307 7.07 13.45 10.81
C ILE A 307 5.88 12.51 10.57
N SER A 308 4.73 13.05 10.16
CA SER A 308 3.56 12.24 9.79
C SER A 308 3.79 11.31 8.59
N CYS A 309 4.81 11.57 7.75
CA CYS A 309 5.11 10.75 6.58
C CYS A 309 5.85 9.45 6.91
N TYR A 310 6.33 9.28 8.14
CA TYR A 310 7.19 8.16 8.54
C TYR A 310 6.47 7.15 9.43
N SER A 311 6.92 5.90 9.45
CA SER A 311 6.43 4.89 10.40
C SER A 311 6.99 5.12 11.81
N GLU A 312 6.36 4.53 12.84
CA GLU A 312 6.84 4.63 14.23
C GLU A 312 8.24 4.06 14.43
N ASP A 313 8.57 3.01 13.68
CA ASP A 313 9.82 2.26 13.71
C ASP A 313 10.77 2.59 12.55
N VAL A 314 10.59 3.76 11.91
CA VAL A 314 11.39 4.17 10.75
C VAL A 314 12.89 3.94 10.95
N LEU A 315 13.51 3.26 9.99
CA LEU A 315 14.94 2.99 9.95
C LEU A 315 15.67 4.05 9.14
N VAL A 316 16.56 4.80 9.79
CA VAL A 316 17.47 5.74 9.12
C VAL A 316 18.88 5.18 9.10
N GLN A 317 19.48 5.10 7.92
CA GLN A 317 20.77 4.44 7.72
C GLN A 317 21.59 5.08 6.59
N ASN A 318 22.89 4.79 6.57
CA ASN A 318 23.73 5.04 5.42
C ASN A 318 23.82 3.77 4.56
N PHE A 319 23.86 3.94 3.25
CA PHE A 319 24.02 2.84 2.33
C PHE A 319 25.34 2.09 2.58
N PRO A 320 25.36 0.74 2.51
CA PRO A 320 24.23 -0.12 2.16
C PRO A 320 23.31 -0.51 3.32
N ASN A 321 23.79 -0.51 4.57
CA ASN A 321 23.05 -1.01 5.73
C ASN A 321 23.63 -0.53 7.08
N ASP A 322 24.26 0.64 7.12
CA ASP A 322 24.86 1.21 8.34
C ASP A 322 23.82 2.03 9.10
N THR A 323 23.18 1.42 10.11
CA THR A 323 22.08 2.04 10.86
C THR A 323 22.57 3.26 11.63
N SER A 324 21.97 4.42 11.34
CA SER A 324 22.19 5.64 12.11
C SER A 324 21.27 5.66 13.34
N TYR A 325 19.97 5.48 13.15
CA TYR A 325 19.00 5.32 14.24
C TYR A 325 17.70 4.67 13.75
N ILE A 326 16.90 4.22 14.72
CA ILE A 326 15.56 3.65 14.52
C ILE A 326 14.58 4.45 15.38
N GLY A 327 13.42 4.76 14.80
CA GLY A 327 12.23 5.24 15.49
C GLY A 327 11.89 6.71 15.26
N LYS A 328 10.59 6.97 15.07
CA LYS A 328 10.01 8.29 14.77
C LYS A 328 10.36 9.35 15.80
N MET A 329 10.28 9.00 17.09
CA MET A 329 10.60 9.95 18.17
C MET A 329 12.05 10.47 18.11
N LYS A 330 13.01 9.64 17.67
CA LYS A 330 14.40 10.10 17.47
C LYS A 330 14.50 11.01 16.25
N MET A 331 13.80 10.67 15.18
CA MET A 331 13.71 11.52 13.98
C MET A 331 13.16 12.89 14.32
N GLU A 332 12.01 12.96 15.00
CA GLU A 332 11.35 14.20 15.39
C GLU A 332 12.27 15.12 16.19
N LYS A 333 12.91 14.62 17.25
CA LYS A 333 13.88 15.40 18.05
C LYS A 333 15.08 15.87 17.21
N GLY A 334 15.56 15.04 16.28
CA GLY A 334 16.67 15.37 15.40
C GLY A 334 16.32 16.48 14.43
N TYR A 335 15.19 16.35 13.72
CA TYR A 335 14.72 17.34 12.75
C TYR A 335 14.25 18.63 13.41
N GLN A 336 13.63 18.58 14.60
CA GLN A 336 13.31 19.77 15.38
C GLN A 336 14.57 20.63 15.62
N ARG A 337 15.67 20.00 16.08
CA ARG A 337 16.94 20.69 16.30
C ARG A 337 17.55 21.17 14.98
N PHE A 338 17.51 20.34 13.94
CA PHE A 338 18.05 20.68 12.63
C PHE A 338 17.36 21.92 12.03
N MET A 339 16.02 21.93 12.01
CA MET A 339 15.22 23.03 11.46
C MET A 339 15.43 24.32 12.26
N ALA A 340 15.51 24.23 13.60
CA ALA A 340 15.82 25.38 14.45
C ALA A 340 17.20 25.98 14.17
N ASN A 341 18.21 25.14 13.90
CA ASN A 341 19.58 25.58 13.65
C ASN A 341 19.84 26.02 12.21
N ASN A 342 18.99 25.62 11.27
CA ASN A 342 19.17 25.89 9.84
C ASN A 342 17.91 26.51 9.23
N PRO A 343 17.51 27.72 9.68
CA PRO A 343 16.34 28.40 9.12
C PRO A 343 16.57 28.65 7.63
N GLY A 344 15.60 28.24 6.81
CA GLY A 344 15.69 28.33 5.36
C GLY A 344 16.44 27.18 4.67
N ALA A 345 16.74 26.09 5.37
CA ALA A 345 17.17 24.86 4.72
C ALA A 345 16.11 24.38 3.72
N LYS A 346 16.56 23.94 2.54
CA LYS A 346 15.67 23.46 1.46
C LYS A 346 16.26 22.24 0.76
N VAL A 347 15.38 21.41 0.23
CA VAL A 347 15.69 20.25 -0.60
C VAL A 347 15.03 20.44 -1.96
N GLU A 348 15.81 20.28 -3.02
CA GLU A 348 15.34 20.18 -4.39
C GLU A 348 15.59 18.76 -4.90
N VAL A 349 14.54 18.08 -5.40
CA VAL A 349 14.67 16.77 -6.04
C VAL A 349 14.99 16.99 -7.52
N VAL A 350 16.21 16.65 -7.93
CA VAL A 350 16.73 16.81 -9.29
C VAL A 350 16.29 15.65 -10.19
N LYS A 351 16.38 14.42 -9.67
CA LYS A 351 15.93 13.21 -10.36
C LYS A 351 15.26 12.27 -9.38
N ARG A 352 14.25 11.55 -9.86
CA ARG A 352 13.54 10.52 -9.09
C ARG A 352 13.48 9.22 -9.88
N ILE A 353 13.77 8.11 -9.22
CA ILE A 353 13.58 6.74 -9.71
C ILE A 353 12.57 6.04 -8.78
N VAL A 354 11.60 5.32 -9.34
CA VAL A 354 10.58 4.60 -8.58
C VAL A 354 10.59 3.12 -8.98
N ILE A 355 10.79 2.22 -8.02
CA ILE A 355 10.77 0.77 -8.25
C ILE A 355 10.01 0.05 -7.13
N GLY A 356 8.87 -0.54 -7.47
CA GLY A 356 7.99 -1.18 -6.49
C GLY A 356 7.56 -0.19 -5.41
N ASN A 357 7.91 -0.50 -4.16
CA ASN A 357 7.64 0.34 -2.98
C ASN A 357 8.81 1.27 -2.61
N LYS A 358 9.80 1.46 -3.49
CA LYS A 358 11.01 2.24 -3.23
C LYS A 358 11.09 3.45 -4.14
N VAL A 359 11.67 4.53 -3.60
CA VAL A 359 11.91 5.78 -4.30
C VAL A 359 13.38 6.17 -4.08
N ILE A 360 14.07 6.58 -5.12
CA ILE A 360 15.43 7.11 -5.04
C ILE A 360 15.39 8.53 -5.57
N ASP A 361 15.73 9.50 -4.71
CA ASP A 361 15.83 10.90 -5.07
C ASP A 361 17.29 11.34 -5.10
N GLU A 362 17.69 11.95 -6.22
CA GLU A 362 18.87 12.79 -6.30
C GLU A 362 18.49 14.18 -5.80
N GLU A 363 19.09 14.60 -4.69
CA GLU A 363 18.68 15.79 -3.95
C GLU A 363 19.81 16.82 -3.91
N MET A 364 19.44 18.08 -4.13
CA MET A 364 20.27 19.24 -3.85
C MET A 364 19.78 19.90 -2.57
N VAL A 365 20.56 19.73 -1.50
CA VAL A 365 20.23 20.24 -0.17
C VAL A 365 20.95 21.54 0.07
N MET A 366 20.19 22.60 0.29
CA MET A 366 20.69 23.92 0.63
C MET A 366 20.64 24.12 2.15
N ILE A 367 21.79 24.34 2.77
CA ILE A 367 21.93 24.59 4.21
C ILE A 367 22.88 25.79 4.39
N SER A 368 22.44 26.82 5.09
CA SER A 368 23.26 28.01 5.39
C SER A 368 23.94 28.62 4.16
N GLY A 369 23.24 28.64 3.01
CA GLY A 369 23.74 29.19 1.74
C GLY A 369 24.72 28.29 0.98
N LYS A 370 24.99 27.07 1.45
CA LYS A 370 25.78 26.06 0.73
C LYS A 370 24.85 24.97 0.21
N THR A 371 25.11 24.54 -1.02
CA THR A 371 24.37 23.44 -1.65
C THR A 371 25.24 22.19 -1.66
N HIS A 372 24.63 21.07 -1.31
CA HIS A 372 25.26 19.76 -1.27
C HIS A 372 24.39 18.76 -2.04
N GLN A 373 25.01 17.98 -2.91
CA GLN A 373 24.35 16.87 -3.59
C GLN A 373 24.32 15.67 -2.64
N GLN A 374 23.17 15.00 -2.54
CA GLN A 374 23.04 13.72 -1.88
C GLN A 374 22.05 12.83 -2.63
N VAL A 375 22.03 11.55 -2.32
CA VAL A 375 20.97 10.66 -2.79
C VAL A 375 20.28 10.02 -1.58
N ALA A 376 18.96 10.03 -1.59
CA ALA A 376 18.14 9.39 -0.57
C ALA A 376 17.31 8.26 -1.20
N LEU A 377 17.41 7.07 -0.62
CA LEU A 377 16.61 5.90 -0.97
C LEU A 377 15.57 5.66 0.13
N TYR A 378 14.30 5.76 -0.24
CA TYR A 378 13.15 5.55 0.62
C TYR A 378 12.51 4.19 0.36
N GLU A 379 12.06 3.53 1.42
CA GLU A 379 11.16 2.37 1.34
C GLU A 379 9.85 2.71 2.03
N ILE A 380 8.73 2.46 1.33
CA ILE A 380 7.38 2.79 1.76
C ILE A 380 6.64 1.48 2.06
N ASP A 381 5.91 1.44 3.17
CA ASP A 381 4.94 0.38 3.44
C ASP A 381 3.71 0.96 4.13
N ASN A 382 2.53 0.46 3.76
CA ASN A 382 1.23 0.94 4.24
C ASN A 382 1.12 2.48 4.24
N GLY A 383 1.62 3.09 3.16
CA GLY A 383 1.67 4.53 2.90
C GLY A 383 2.48 5.39 3.88
N ALA A 384 3.40 4.78 4.63
CA ALA A 384 4.39 5.47 5.43
C ALA A 384 5.82 5.10 4.99
N ILE A 385 6.75 6.03 5.12
CA ILE A 385 8.19 5.78 4.91
C ILE A 385 8.71 4.97 6.09
N ILE A 386 9.04 3.70 5.84
CA ILE A 386 9.60 2.77 6.83
C ILE A 386 11.13 2.79 6.86
N SER A 387 11.78 3.24 5.79
CA SER A 387 13.23 3.43 5.78
C SER A 387 13.65 4.61 4.92
N MET A 388 14.71 5.29 5.37
CA MET A 388 15.43 6.34 4.63
C MET A 388 16.92 6.02 4.68
N THR A 389 17.50 5.77 3.51
CA THR A 389 18.89 5.34 3.34
C THR A 389 19.66 6.40 2.55
N PHE A 390 20.65 7.03 3.17
CA PHE A 390 21.47 8.04 2.50
C PHE A 390 22.65 7.42 1.75
N ILE A 391 22.89 7.89 0.53
CA ILE A 391 24.09 7.63 -0.26
C ILE A 391 24.82 8.96 -0.40
N HIS A 392 25.98 9.03 0.24
CA HIS A 392 26.79 10.25 0.29
C HIS A 392 27.81 10.28 -0.84
N ASP A 393 28.18 11.50 -1.25
CA ASP A 393 29.27 11.72 -2.17
C ASP A 393 30.61 11.23 -1.56
N LYS A 394 31.30 10.38 -2.30
CA LYS A 394 32.66 9.93 -2.04
C LYS A 394 33.52 10.37 -3.22
N ARG A 395 34.42 11.32 -2.98
CA ARG A 395 35.35 11.82 -4.00
C ARG A 395 36.12 10.67 -4.64
N VAL A 396 36.18 10.70 -5.97
CA VAL A 396 36.93 9.75 -6.80
C VAL A 396 37.77 10.47 -7.84
N SER A 397 38.88 9.83 -8.21
CA SER A 397 39.78 10.30 -9.27
C SER A 397 39.35 9.89 -10.68
N VAL A 398 38.38 8.97 -10.80
CA VAL A 398 37.88 8.43 -12.06
C VAL A 398 36.39 8.68 -12.16
N ASN A 399 35.91 9.10 -13.33
CA ASN A 399 34.48 9.24 -13.57
C ASN A 399 33.82 7.84 -13.62
N PRO A 400 32.98 7.47 -12.63
CA PRO A 400 32.38 6.14 -12.58
C PRO A 400 31.38 5.91 -13.72
N GLU A 401 30.77 6.97 -14.24
CA GLU A 401 29.81 6.88 -15.36
C GLU A 401 30.43 6.25 -16.59
N VAL A 402 31.69 6.61 -16.93
CA VAL A 402 32.39 6.07 -18.10
C VAL A 402 32.60 4.56 -17.97
N ILE A 403 32.87 4.07 -16.76
CA ILE A 403 33.09 2.63 -16.51
C ILE A 403 31.77 1.87 -16.63
N VAL A 404 30.69 2.40 -16.05
CA VAL A 404 29.36 1.78 -16.10
C VAL A 404 28.76 1.86 -17.50
N GLN A 405 29.03 2.92 -18.26
CA GLN A 405 28.62 2.99 -19.67
C GLN A 405 29.29 1.92 -20.52
N LYS A 406 30.62 1.72 -20.37
CA LYS A 406 31.33 0.63 -21.05
C LYS A 406 30.75 -0.74 -20.70
N GLN A 407 30.36 -0.92 -19.44
CA GLN A 407 29.74 -2.15 -18.97
C GLN A 407 28.39 -2.39 -19.66
N LEU A 408 27.56 -1.36 -19.77
CA LEU A 408 26.26 -1.41 -20.45
C LEU A 408 26.43 -1.71 -21.95
N ASP A 409 27.37 -1.04 -22.60
CA ASP A 409 27.65 -1.24 -24.03
C ASP A 409 28.09 -2.69 -24.29
N ALA A 410 28.99 -3.23 -23.47
CA ALA A 410 29.42 -4.62 -23.55
C ALA A 410 28.29 -5.62 -23.23
N TYR A 411 27.43 -5.29 -22.26
CA TYR A 411 26.24 -6.09 -21.92
C TYR A 411 25.27 -6.19 -23.10
N ASN A 412 24.96 -5.06 -23.75
CA ASN A 412 24.10 -5.00 -24.92
C ASN A 412 24.73 -5.66 -26.15
N ALA A 413 26.05 -5.58 -26.30
CA ALA A 413 26.80 -6.30 -27.33
C ALA A 413 26.90 -7.81 -27.03
N ARG A 414 26.57 -8.25 -25.80
CA ARG A 414 26.81 -9.60 -25.28
C ARG A 414 28.27 -10.03 -25.36
N ASP A 415 29.19 -9.07 -25.25
CA ASP A 415 30.62 -9.30 -25.24
C ASP A 415 31.06 -9.62 -23.81
N ILE A 416 31.27 -10.92 -23.52
CA ILE A 416 31.64 -11.37 -22.18
C ILE A 416 33.02 -10.88 -21.74
N GLU A 417 33.98 -10.71 -22.66
CA GLU A 417 35.32 -10.25 -22.30
C GLU A 417 35.32 -8.76 -21.99
N ALA A 418 34.69 -7.96 -22.86
CA ALA A 418 34.54 -6.52 -22.61
C ALA A 418 33.70 -6.24 -21.37
N PHE A 419 32.66 -7.05 -21.12
CA PHE A 419 31.81 -6.92 -19.94
C PHE A 419 32.63 -7.18 -18.67
N LEU A 420 33.34 -8.31 -18.60
CA LEU A 420 34.14 -8.68 -17.43
C LEU A 420 35.33 -7.75 -17.21
N ASP A 421 35.89 -7.17 -18.27
CA ASP A 421 36.95 -6.16 -18.11
C ASP A 421 36.45 -4.95 -17.32
N THR A 422 35.16 -4.61 -17.30
CA THR A 422 34.69 -3.49 -16.47
C THR A 422 34.65 -3.77 -14.97
N TYR A 423 34.80 -5.02 -14.54
CA TYR A 423 34.66 -5.46 -13.15
C TYR A 423 35.99 -5.73 -12.46
N SER A 424 35.99 -5.61 -11.13
CA SER A 424 37.13 -6.04 -10.33
C SER A 424 37.16 -7.56 -10.18
N ASN A 425 38.35 -8.14 -9.99
CA ASN A 425 38.50 -9.59 -9.78
C ASN A 425 37.67 -10.12 -8.59
N ASN A 426 37.44 -9.26 -7.59
CA ASN A 426 36.73 -9.56 -6.35
C ASN A 426 35.30 -8.99 -6.30
N VAL A 427 34.71 -8.66 -7.46
CA VAL A 427 33.38 -8.05 -7.56
C VAL A 427 32.36 -8.76 -6.67
N VAL A 428 31.54 -7.99 -5.95
CA VAL A 428 30.44 -8.49 -5.13
C VAL A 428 29.11 -8.08 -5.74
N VAL A 429 28.20 -9.04 -5.93
CA VAL A 429 26.84 -8.76 -6.37
C VAL A 429 25.87 -9.06 -5.24
N CYS A 430 25.04 -8.07 -4.88
CA CYS A 430 24.08 -8.14 -3.79
C CYS A 430 22.68 -7.72 -4.27
N ASN A 431 21.66 -8.16 -3.54
CA ASN A 431 20.38 -7.46 -3.49
C ASN A 431 20.39 -6.50 -2.28
N PHE A 432 19.78 -5.33 -2.43
CA PHE A 432 19.59 -4.38 -1.32
C PHE A 432 18.84 -5.05 -0.13
N PRO A 433 19.18 -4.74 1.13
CA PRO A 433 20.23 -3.81 1.56
C PRO A 433 21.65 -4.39 1.46
N ASN A 434 21.87 -5.66 1.78
CA ASN A 434 23.21 -6.26 1.69
C ASN A 434 23.16 -7.80 1.56
N LYS A 435 22.18 -8.33 0.83
CA LYS A 435 22.00 -9.77 0.63
C LYS A 435 22.87 -10.25 -0.52
N MET A 436 24.08 -10.73 -0.21
CA MET A 436 25.03 -11.25 -1.22
C MET A 436 24.39 -12.34 -2.07
N GLN A 437 24.55 -12.21 -3.38
CA GLN A 437 24.16 -13.23 -4.37
C GLN A 437 25.39 -14.07 -4.74
N PHE A 438 26.48 -13.42 -5.13
CA PHE A 438 27.75 -14.07 -5.41
C PHE A 438 28.93 -13.09 -5.31
N LYS A 439 30.14 -13.65 -5.31
CA LYS A 439 31.41 -12.91 -5.32
C LYS A 439 32.38 -13.50 -6.33
N GLY A 440 33.17 -12.64 -6.97
CA GLY A 440 34.31 -12.97 -7.81
C GLY A 440 33.99 -13.03 -9.30
N ILE A 441 34.96 -12.61 -10.11
CA ILE A 441 34.84 -12.52 -11.57
C ILE A 441 34.60 -13.87 -12.25
N ALA A 442 35.12 -14.97 -11.67
CA ALA A 442 34.88 -16.32 -12.18
C ALA A 442 33.41 -16.74 -12.08
N LYS A 443 32.73 -16.40 -10.98
CA LYS A 443 31.29 -16.63 -10.83
C LYS A 443 30.49 -15.72 -11.76
N MET A 444 30.90 -14.47 -11.91
CA MET A 444 30.28 -13.56 -12.87
C MET A 444 30.37 -14.11 -14.30
N ARG A 445 31.56 -14.56 -14.73
CA ARG A 445 31.78 -15.17 -16.04
C ARG A 445 30.85 -16.35 -16.27
N SER A 446 30.80 -17.28 -15.32
CA SER A 446 29.93 -18.46 -15.40
C SER A 446 28.46 -18.08 -15.53
N SER A 447 27.98 -17.10 -14.78
CA SER A 447 26.57 -16.68 -14.82
C SER A 447 26.20 -15.96 -16.11
N TYR A 448 27.07 -15.09 -16.63
CA TYR A 448 26.74 -14.24 -17.78
C TYR A 448 27.06 -14.89 -19.14
N SER A 449 28.03 -15.81 -19.22
CA SER A 449 28.38 -16.47 -20.50
C SER A 449 27.21 -17.23 -21.11
N ASP A 450 26.53 -18.04 -20.29
CA ASP A 450 25.38 -18.82 -20.75
C ASP A 450 24.15 -17.94 -20.95
N PHE A 451 23.97 -16.92 -20.12
CA PHE A 451 22.90 -15.94 -20.25
C PHE A 451 22.98 -15.17 -21.58
N PHE A 452 24.17 -14.68 -21.95
CA PHE A 452 24.41 -14.00 -23.22
C PHE A 452 24.16 -14.91 -24.43
N LYS A 453 24.60 -16.17 -24.38
CA LYS A 453 24.36 -17.15 -25.46
C LYS A 453 22.89 -17.49 -25.63
N SER A 454 22.14 -17.57 -24.54
CA SER A 454 20.74 -18.01 -24.52
C SER A 454 19.72 -16.88 -24.68
N THR A 455 20.16 -15.62 -24.73
CA THR A 455 19.27 -14.44 -24.82
C THR A 455 19.54 -13.63 -26.10
N PRO A 456 19.00 -14.07 -27.26
CA PRO A 456 19.27 -13.46 -28.55
C PRO A 456 18.70 -12.03 -28.71
N ASP A 457 17.75 -11.65 -27.88
CA ASP A 457 17.08 -10.35 -27.87
C ASP A 457 17.51 -9.46 -26.69
N LEU A 458 18.60 -9.83 -26.00
CA LEU A 458 19.07 -9.10 -24.82
C LEU A 458 19.28 -7.62 -25.14
N ASN A 459 18.56 -6.76 -24.43
CA ASN A 459 18.73 -5.32 -24.53
C ASN A 459 18.41 -4.65 -23.19
N CYS A 460 19.28 -3.74 -22.76
CA CYS A 460 19.08 -2.89 -21.61
C CYS A 460 19.11 -1.42 -22.06
N ILE A 461 18.06 -0.69 -21.70
CA ILE A 461 17.93 0.76 -21.93
C ILE A 461 17.90 1.45 -20.58
N ILE A 462 18.79 2.43 -20.38
CA ILE A 462 18.77 3.27 -19.18
C ILE A 462 17.69 4.33 -19.33
N LYS A 463 16.71 4.32 -18.44
CA LYS A 463 15.62 5.30 -18.37
C LYS A 463 16.01 6.53 -17.57
N ASN A 464 16.82 6.32 -16.54
CA ASN A 464 17.34 7.37 -15.69
C ASN A 464 18.70 6.96 -15.11
N ARG A 465 19.60 7.93 -14.91
CA ARG A 465 20.93 7.73 -14.32
C ARG A 465 21.23 8.81 -13.29
N ILE A 466 21.57 8.39 -12.08
CA ILE A 466 22.04 9.25 -10.98
C ILE A 466 23.51 8.92 -10.70
N ILE A 467 24.35 9.93 -10.52
CA ILE A 467 25.78 9.79 -10.22
C ILE A 467 26.07 10.47 -8.90
N ILE A 468 26.63 9.72 -7.94
CA ILE A 468 26.96 10.23 -6.61
C ILE A 468 28.30 9.64 -6.15
N GLY A 469 29.34 10.48 -6.14
CA GLY A 469 30.71 10.07 -5.81
C GLY A 469 31.23 8.92 -6.67
N ASN A 470 31.51 7.79 -6.03
CA ASN A 470 31.99 6.57 -6.70
C ASN A 470 30.88 5.66 -7.22
N LYS A 471 29.61 6.10 -7.18
CA LYS A 471 28.44 5.27 -7.50
C LYS A 471 27.66 5.81 -8.70
N VAL A 472 27.09 4.88 -9.45
CA VAL A 472 26.13 5.14 -10.52
C VAL A 472 24.88 4.32 -10.23
N ILE A 473 23.72 4.96 -10.30
CA ILE A 473 22.42 4.33 -10.09
C ILE A 473 21.66 4.40 -11.40
N ASP A 474 21.40 3.25 -11.99
CA ASP A 474 20.70 3.13 -13.27
C ASP A 474 19.30 2.56 -13.07
N GLU A 475 18.30 3.25 -13.61
CA GLU A 475 16.96 2.70 -13.85
C GLU A 475 16.99 1.99 -15.21
N GLU A 476 16.96 0.66 -15.16
CA GLU A 476 17.16 -0.21 -16.30
C GLU A 476 15.83 -0.76 -16.81
N TYR A 477 15.58 -0.66 -18.11
CA TYR A 477 14.51 -1.37 -18.82
C TYR A 477 15.12 -2.49 -19.64
N LEU A 478 14.89 -3.73 -19.22
CA LEU A 478 15.49 -4.92 -19.82
C LEU A 478 14.49 -5.65 -20.71
N THR A 479 14.97 -6.14 -21.85
CA THR A 479 14.30 -7.10 -22.73
C THR A 479 15.09 -8.40 -22.69
N VAL A 480 14.46 -9.49 -22.28
CA VAL A 480 15.08 -10.82 -22.11
C VAL A 480 14.07 -11.88 -22.54
N ASN A 481 14.36 -12.59 -23.63
CA ASN A 481 13.55 -13.71 -24.14
C ASN A 481 12.06 -13.37 -24.31
N GLY A 482 11.78 -12.21 -24.90
CA GLY A 482 10.44 -11.68 -25.14
C GLY A 482 9.74 -11.10 -23.91
N VAL A 483 10.41 -11.06 -22.76
CA VAL A 483 9.90 -10.51 -21.50
C VAL A 483 10.60 -9.19 -21.20
N ASN A 484 9.80 -8.15 -20.92
CA ASN A 484 10.31 -6.85 -20.54
C ASN A 484 10.07 -6.58 -19.05
N PHE A 485 11.06 -6.05 -18.35
CA PHE A 485 10.94 -5.68 -16.94
C PHE A 485 11.87 -4.53 -16.57
N ASN A 486 11.56 -3.85 -15.46
CA ASN A 486 12.39 -2.80 -14.89
C ASN A 486 13.27 -3.35 -13.77
N ALA A 487 14.48 -2.80 -13.63
CA ALA A 487 15.34 -3.01 -12.48
C ALA A 487 16.05 -1.71 -12.11
N VAL A 488 16.58 -1.62 -10.88
CA VAL A 488 17.50 -0.55 -10.52
C VAL A 488 18.79 -1.17 -10.01
N ALA A 489 19.91 -0.74 -10.58
CA ALA A 489 21.25 -1.21 -10.22
C ALA A 489 22.09 -0.06 -9.67
N ILE A 490 22.67 -0.25 -8.48
CA ILE A 490 23.67 0.65 -7.90
C ILE A 490 25.04 0.02 -8.11
N TYR A 491 25.82 0.62 -9.00
CA TYR A 491 27.19 0.27 -9.29
C TYR A 491 28.14 1.06 -8.40
N GLU A 492 29.08 0.39 -7.75
CA GLU A 492 30.15 1.03 -6.99
C GLU A 492 31.50 0.79 -7.66
N VAL A 493 32.15 1.87 -8.07
CA VAL A 493 33.42 1.85 -8.78
C VAL A 493 34.57 2.13 -7.82
N GLU A 494 35.59 1.29 -7.86
CA GLU A 494 36.82 1.43 -7.10
C GLU A 494 38.01 1.10 -8.01
N ASN A 495 39.06 1.92 -7.96
CA ASN A 495 40.27 1.72 -8.77
C ASN A 495 39.98 1.53 -10.27
N GLY A 496 38.99 2.26 -10.81
CA GLY A 496 38.61 2.22 -12.23
C GLY A 496 37.85 0.97 -12.67
N LYS A 497 37.40 0.13 -11.75
CA LYS A 497 36.59 -1.08 -12.03
C LYS A 497 35.36 -1.12 -11.13
N ILE A 498 34.29 -1.77 -11.58
CA ILE A 498 33.09 -2.00 -10.77
C ILE A 498 33.42 -3.06 -9.72
N ALA A 499 33.44 -2.65 -8.45
CA ALA A 499 33.76 -3.51 -7.31
C ALA A 499 32.51 -4.10 -6.65
N LYS A 500 31.37 -3.41 -6.72
CA LYS A 500 30.10 -3.92 -6.18
C LYS A 500 28.92 -3.53 -7.07
N VAL A 501 27.95 -4.42 -7.18
CA VAL A 501 26.64 -4.15 -7.78
C VAL A 501 25.57 -4.49 -6.75
N THR A 502 24.63 -3.58 -6.53
CA THR A 502 23.49 -3.79 -5.63
C THR A 502 22.19 -3.58 -6.39
N PHE A 503 21.39 -4.63 -6.55
CA PHE A 503 20.08 -4.56 -7.21
C PHE A 503 18.98 -4.20 -6.22
N LEU A 504 18.07 -3.31 -6.63
CA LEU A 504 16.79 -3.08 -5.98
C LEU A 504 15.70 -3.80 -6.79
N LYS A 505 14.76 -4.45 -6.09
CA LYS A 505 13.66 -5.19 -6.67
C LYS A 505 12.35 -4.81 -6.00
#